data_AF-A0A272EQJ8-F1
#
_entry.id   AF-A0A272EQJ8-F1
#
_cell.length_a   1.000
_cell.length_b   1.000
_cell.length_c   1.000
_cell.angle_alpha   90.00
_cell.angle_beta   90.00
_cell.angle_gamma   90.00
#
_symmetry.space_group_name_H-M   'P 1'
#
loop_
_entity.id
_entity.type
_entity.pdbx_description
1 polymer ?
#
loop_
_entity_poly.entity_id
_entity_poly.type
_entity_poly.pdbx_seq_one_letter_code
_entity_poly.pdbx_strand_id
1 'polypeptide(L)'
;MSRLPRLHIPGMPQLLTQRGNNRALVFLDDQDQQQYLSHLRDALRETGVQLHAWVLMPEHVHLLVTPPAPEAIGGLMQRLGRRYVRWFNDRHRRTGTLWEGRYRAAVLEPGEWLLAVSSYVELNPLRAGLAATAEHYPWSSCRHHLGLTRDPLITDHAGYWALGNTPFERQASYRRLLEQGLGDERLARIRYAAHRGWLLGDLVPAVDVQPNRRVAPLPKGRPRLHKS
;
A
#
# COMPACT_ATOMS: atom_id res chain seq x y z
N MET A 1 -10.05 23.74 8.44
CA MET A 1 -9.27 22.91 9.39
C MET A 1 -8.06 22.33 8.70
N SER A 2 -6.86 22.60 9.24
CA SER A 2 -5.62 21.95 8.80
C SER A 2 -5.73 20.43 9.04
N ARG A 3 -5.53 19.63 7.99
CA ARG A 3 -5.61 18.16 8.08
C ARG A 3 -4.33 17.64 8.75
N LEU A 4 -4.49 16.72 9.71
CA LEU A 4 -3.38 16.13 10.47
C LEU A 4 -2.21 15.70 9.56
N PRO A 5 -0.94 16.03 9.91
CA PRO A 5 0.27 15.59 9.20
C PRO A 5 0.33 14.07 9.13
N ARG A 6 0.71 13.43 8.01
CA ARG A 6 0.70 11.95 7.93
C ARG A 6 1.59 11.34 9.02
N LEU A 7 1.14 10.22 9.59
CA LEU A 7 1.97 9.47 10.53
C LEU A 7 3.15 8.89 9.78
N HIS A 8 4.35 9.15 10.27
CA HIS A 8 5.57 8.55 9.77
C HIS A 8 6.38 8.05 10.96
N ILE A 9 6.87 6.82 10.84
CA ILE A 9 7.83 6.23 11.77
C ILE A 9 9.00 5.75 10.91
N PRO A 10 10.23 6.24 11.15
CA PRO A 10 11.40 5.87 10.35
C PRO A 10 11.58 4.35 10.24
N GLY A 11 11.86 3.87 9.03
CA GLY A 11 12.11 2.45 8.75
C GLY A 11 10.88 1.54 8.83
N MET A 12 9.70 2.04 9.20
CA MET A 12 8.49 1.23 9.21
C MET A 12 7.83 1.18 7.83
N PRO A 13 7.39 -0.01 7.38
CA PRO A 13 6.64 -0.12 6.14
C PRO A 13 5.28 0.59 6.23
N GLN A 14 4.72 0.94 5.08
CA GLN A 14 3.44 1.61 4.96
C GLN A 14 2.60 1.01 3.82
N LEU A 15 1.31 0.82 4.10
CA LEU A 15 0.31 0.51 3.09
C LEU A 15 -0.26 1.81 2.53
N LEU A 16 0.07 2.09 1.27
CA LEU A 16 -0.47 3.21 0.51
C LEU A 16 -1.73 2.79 -0.23
N THR A 17 -2.71 3.69 -0.29
CA THR A 17 -3.89 3.53 -1.13
C THR A 17 -4.18 4.82 -1.89
N GLN A 18 -4.30 4.70 -3.20
CA GLN A 18 -4.68 5.79 -4.10
C GLN A 18 -5.94 5.39 -4.88
N ARG A 19 -7.01 6.16 -4.79
CA ARG A 19 -8.31 5.81 -5.38
C ARG A 19 -8.78 6.85 -6.38
N GLY A 20 -9.38 6.40 -7.47
CA GLY A 20 -9.98 7.22 -8.51
C GLY A 20 -11.05 8.15 -7.95
N ASN A 21 -11.13 9.35 -8.51
CA ASN A 21 -12.13 10.33 -8.15
C ASN A 21 -13.54 9.73 -8.41
N ASN A 22 -14.43 9.81 -7.42
CA ASN A 22 -15.74 9.14 -7.46
C ASN A 22 -15.70 7.64 -7.79
N ARG A 23 -14.60 6.94 -7.42
CA ARG A 23 -14.36 5.53 -7.78
C ARG A 23 -14.37 5.27 -9.29
N ALA A 24 -14.10 6.31 -10.09
CA ALA A 24 -13.92 6.15 -11.53
C ALA A 24 -12.71 5.27 -11.82
N LEU A 25 -12.75 4.62 -12.99
CA LEU A 25 -11.62 3.88 -13.52
C LEU A 25 -10.43 4.83 -13.69
N VAL A 26 -9.27 4.37 -13.24
CA VAL A 26 -7.97 5.02 -13.38
C VAL A 26 -7.04 4.25 -14.31
N PHE A 27 -7.47 3.07 -14.75
CA PHE A 27 -6.91 2.28 -15.84
C PHE A 27 -8.05 1.81 -16.74
N LEU A 28 -8.01 2.16 -18.03
CA LEU A 28 -9.01 1.77 -19.02
C LEU A 28 -8.54 0.61 -19.90
N ASP A 29 -7.24 0.51 -20.12
CA ASP A 29 -6.59 -0.55 -20.90
C ASP A 29 -5.20 -0.83 -20.33
N ASP A 30 -4.61 -1.96 -20.70
CA ASP A 30 -3.27 -2.40 -20.24
C ASP A 30 -2.15 -1.37 -20.43
N GLN A 31 -2.28 -0.45 -21.39
CA GLN A 31 -1.28 0.60 -21.60
C GLN A 31 -1.26 1.58 -20.43
N ASP A 32 -2.40 1.83 -19.80
CA ASP A 32 -2.51 2.68 -18.61
C ASP A 32 -1.74 2.07 -17.42
N GLN A 33 -1.89 0.77 -17.16
CA GLN A 33 -1.14 0.08 -16.09
C GLN A 33 0.36 0.07 -16.39
N GLN A 34 0.76 -0.24 -17.63
CA GLN A 34 2.18 -0.23 -18.03
C GLN A 34 2.81 1.14 -17.80
N GLN A 35 2.10 2.20 -18.20
CA GLN A 35 2.62 3.55 -18.03
C GLN A 35 2.69 3.96 -16.56
N TYR A 36 1.70 3.56 -15.75
CA TYR A 36 1.75 3.78 -14.30
C TYR A 36 2.96 3.11 -13.67
N LEU A 37 3.23 1.84 -14.00
CA LEU A 37 4.40 1.11 -13.50
C LEU A 37 5.71 1.76 -13.98
N SER A 38 5.78 2.25 -15.21
CA SER A 38 6.94 3.00 -15.70
C SER A 38 7.19 4.27 -14.88
N HIS A 39 6.16 5.06 -14.61
CA HIS A 39 6.30 6.25 -13.79
C HIS A 39 6.57 5.94 -12.32
N LEU A 40 6.02 4.85 -11.80
CA LEU A 40 6.29 4.35 -10.45
C LEU A 40 7.76 3.97 -10.32
N ARG A 41 8.33 3.22 -11.28
CA ARG A 41 9.75 2.88 -11.33
C ARG A 41 10.64 4.11 -11.19
N ASP A 42 10.38 5.13 -12.00
CA ASP A 42 11.21 6.33 -12.01
C ASP A 42 11.08 7.08 -10.68
N ALA A 43 9.86 7.16 -10.14
CA ALA A 43 9.62 7.82 -8.85
C ALA A 43 10.23 7.05 -7.66
N LEU A 44 10.25 5.71 -7.69
CA LEU A 44 10.93 4.89 -6.68
C LEU A 44 12.43 5.13 -6.71
N ARG A 45 13.05 5.14 -7.90
CA ARG A 45 14.49 5.43 -8.07
C ARG A 45 14.86 6.82 -7.56
N GLU A 46 14.05 7.83 -7.85
CA GLU A 46 14.29 9.22 -7.44
C GLU A 46 14.12 9.45 -5.93
N THR A 47 13.43 8.57 -5.22
CA THR A 47 13.09 8.76 -3.81
C THR A 47 13.74 7.73 -2.88
N GLY A 48 14.31 6.65 -3.43
CA GLY A 48 14.86 5.53 -2.67
C GLY A 48 13.82 4.72 -1.90
N VAL A 49 12.52 4.95 -2.14
CA VAL A 49 11.46 4.16 -1.51
C VAL A 49 11.53 2.72 -2.02
N GLN A 50 11.54 1.77 -1.10
CA GLN A 50 11.49 0.35 -1.43
C GLN A 50 10.04 -0.09 -1.60
N LEU A 51 9.75 -0.82 -2.68
CA LEU A 51 8.43 -1.40 -2.94
C LEU A 51 8.47 -2.89 -2.63
N HIS A 52 7.58 -3.37 -1.77
CA HIS A 52 7.55 -4.77 -1.33
C HIS A 52 6.38 -5.55 -1.91
N ALA A 53 5.25 -4.91 -2.18
CA ALA A 53 4.12 -5.52 -2.87
C ALA A 53 3.26 -4.44 -3.52
N TRP A 54 2.57 -4.77 -4.60
CA TRP A 54 1.65 -3.87 -5.28
C TRP A 54 0.51 -4.59 -5.98
N VAL A 55 -0.59 -3.87 -6.17
CA VAL A 55 -1.68 -4.24 -7.08
C VAL A 55 -2.27 -2.98 -7.72
N LEU A 56 -2.49 -3.02 -9.02
CA LEU A 56 -3.24 -2.00 -9.76
C LEU A 56 -4.63 -2.55 -10.05
N MET A 57 -5.63 -2.06 -9.32
CA MET A 57 -7.03 -2.36 -9.55
C MET A 57 -7.61 -1.31 -10.49
N PRO A 58 -8.69 -1.60 -11.25
CA PRO A 58 -9.24 -0.67 -12.23
C PRO A 58 -9.51 0.75 -11.69
N GLU A 59 -9.92 0.86 -10.42
CA GLU A 59 -10.35 2.10 -9.76
C GLU A 59 -9.43 2.56 -8.60
N HIS A 60 -8.43 1.76 -8.21
CA HIS A 60 -7.48 2.12 -7.15
C HIS A 60 -6.18 1.34 -7.20
N VAL A 61 -5.19 1.80 -6.44
CA VAL A 61 -3.88 1.19 -6.31
C VAL A 61 -3.57 0.96 -4.84
N HIS A 62 -3.01 -0.21 -4.53
CA HIS A 62 -2.36 -0.46 -3.24
C HIS A 62 -0.86 -0.70 -3.44
N LEU A 63 -0.04 -0.03 -2.63
CA LEU A 63 1.42 -0.21 -2.60
C LEU A 63 1.85 -0.48 -1.16
N LEU A 64 2.61 -1.54 -0.92
CA LEU A 64 3.31 -1.79 0.34
C LEU A 64 4.75 -1.32 0.17
N VAL A 65 5.15 -0.28 0.90
CA VAL A 65 6.46 0.36 0.72
C VAL A 65 7.19 0.58 2.04
N THR A 66 8.51 0.68 2.01
CA THR A 66 9.31 1.21 3.14
C THR A 66 10.06 2.47 2.68
N PRO A 67 9.81 3.62 3.31
CA PRO A 67 10.52 4.85 2.97
C PRO A 67 11.89 4.93 3.66
N PRO A 68 12.92 5.47 2.99
CA PRO A 68 14.21 5.73 3.62
C PRO A 68 14.18 6.96 4.55
N ALA A 69 13.20 7.85 4.39
CA ALA A 69 13.08 9.10 5.13
C ALA A 69 11.60 9.57 5.20
N PRO A 70 11.24 10.44 6.16
CA PRO A 70 9.85 10.90 6.37
C PRO A 70 9.16 11.50 5.14
N GLU A 71 9.92 12.20 4.31
CA GLU A 71 9.40 12.97 3.19
C GLU A 71 9.26 12.12 1.91
N ALA A 72 9.89 10.94 1.89
CA ALA A 72 10.11 10.16 0.67
C ALA A 72 8.80 9.68 0.03
N ILE A 73 7.81 9.24 0.84
CA ILE A 73 6.49 8.83 0.33
C ILE A 73 5.74 10.03 -0.26
N GLY A 74 5.85 11.20 0.38
CA GLY A 74 5.31 12.45 -0.14
C GLY A 74 5.85 12.75 -1.53
N GLY A 75 7.18 12.70 -1.67
CA GLY A 75 7.88 12.89 -2.94
C GLY A 75 7.49 11.86 -4.00
N LEU A 76 7.43 10.56 -3.63
CA LEU A 76 7.08 9.46 -4.51
C LEU A 76 5.70 9.70 -5.15
N MET A 77 4.69 9.89 -4.31
CA MET A 77 3.30 10.02 -4.76
C MET A 77 3.06 11.33 -5.52
N GLN A 78 3.80 12.40 -5.20
CA GLN A 78 3.73 13.66 -5.93
C GLN A 78 4.29 13.52 -7.35
N ARG A 79 5.47 12.90 -7.50
CA ARG A 79 6.12 12.67 -8.80
C ARG A 79 5.28 11.74 -9.67
N LEU A 80 4.83 10.62 -9.10
CA LEU A 80 3.95 9.66 -9.76
C LEU A 80 2.64 10.31 -10.21
N GLY A 81 1.96 11.02 -9.32
CA GLY A 81 0.71 11.71 -9.64
C GLY A 81 0.88 12.77 -10.72
N ARG A 82 1.96 13.57 -10.69
CA ARG A 82 2.22 14.59 -11.70
C ARG A 82 2.44 14.00 -13.09
N ARG A 83 3.20 12.91 -13.19
CA ARG A 83 3.51 12.25 -14.48
C ARG A 83 2.30 11.50 -15.03
N TYR A 84 1.73 10.61 -14.22
CA TYR A 84 0.65 9.73 -14.67
C TYR A 84 -0.65 10.47 -14.97
N VAL A 85 -1.07 11.42 -14.12
CA VAL A 85 -2.34 12.14 -14.35
C VAL A 85 -2.28 12.99 -15.61
N ARG A 86 -1.13 13.63 -15.87
CA ARG A 86 -0.93 14.39 -17.12
C ARG A 86 -1.04 13.46 -18.33
N TRP A 87 -0.24 12.38 -18.34
CA TRP A 87 -0.25 11.42 -19.44
C TRP A 87 -1.64 10.81 -19.68
N PHE A 88 -2.34 10.40 -18.61
CA PHE A 88 -3.68 9.80 -18.70
C PHE A 88 -4.70 10.80 -19.27
N ASN A 89 -4.65 12.05 -18.81
CA ASN A 89 -5.53 13.10 -19.31
C ASN A 89 -5.27 13.40 -20.78
N ASP A 90 -4.00 13.49 -21.19
CA ASP A 90 -3.62 13.73 -22.58
C ASP A 90 -4.07 12.57 -23.49
N ARG A 91 -3.80 11.32 -23.08
CA ARG A 91 -4.18 10.10 -23.83
C ARG A 91 -5.69 9.99 -24.02
N HIS A 92 -6.46 10.19 -22.96
CA HIS A 92 -7.91 9.96 -22.94
C HIS A 92 -8.73 11.24 -23.20
N ARG A 93 -8.08 12.34 -23.58
CA ARG A 93 -8.69 13.67 -23.81
C ARG A 93 -9.55 14.13 -22.63
N ARG A 94 -9.06 13.91 -21.42
CA ARG A 94 -9.70 14.29 -20.17
C ARG A 94 -9.05 15.53 -19.57
N THR A 95 -9.75 16.19 -18.66
CA THR A 95 -9.24 17.28 -17.85
C THR A 95 -9.56 17.04 -16.38
N GLY A 96 -8.94 17.81 -15.48
CA GLY A 96 -9.18 17.72 -14.04
C GLY A 96 -8.39 16.62 -13.34
N THR A 97 -8.82 16.29 -12.13
CA THR A 97 -8.13 15.34 -11.24
C THR A 97 -8.58 13.91 -11.49
N LEU A 98 -7.61 13.00 -11.61
CA LEU A 98 -7.88 11.57 -11.71
C LEU A 98 -8.21 10.92 -10.36
N TRP A 99 -7.58 11.41 -9.28
CA TRP A 99 -7.66 10.81 -7.94
C TRP A 99 -8.64 11.57 -7.04
N GLU A 100 -9.22 10.89 -6.05
CA GLU A 100 -10.14 11.43 -5.02
C GLU A 100 -9.42 12.37 -3.99
N GLY A 101 -8.30 12.96 -4.41
CA GLY A 101 -7.41 13.78 -3.59
C GLY A 101 -6.11 13.06 -3.23
N ARG A 102 -5.66 13.25 -1.99
CA ARG A 102 -4.39 12.72 -1.51
C ARG A 102 -4.47 11.21 -1.26
N TYR A 103 -3.37 10.51 -1.52
CA TYR A 103 -3.19 9.12 -1.09
C TYR A 103 -3.38 8.97 0.43
N ARG A 104 -3.86 7.80 0.84
CA ARG A 104 -3.90 7.33 2.22
C ARG A 104 -2.67 6.48 2.51
N ALA A 105 -2.19 6.52 3.75
CA ALA A 105 -1.03 5.76 4.20
C ALA A 105 -1.30 5.24 5.60
N ALA A 106 -1.24 3.93 5.79
CA ALA A 106 -1.25 3.27 7.09
C ALA A 106 0.15 2.78 7.39
N VAL A 107 0.72 3.17 8.53
CA VAL A 107 1.99 2.62 8.99
C VAL A 107 1.73 1.23 9.55
N LEU A 108 2.57 0.26 9.22
CA LEU A 108 2.49 -1.07 9.82
C LEU A 108 3.70 -1.33 10.71
N GLU A 109 3.41 -1.94 11.84
CA GLU A 109 4.42 -2.58 12.66
C GLU A 109 4.96 -3.81 11.90
N PRO A 110 6.28 -3.88 11.63
CA PRO A 110 6.84 -5.04 10.95
C PRO A 110 6.74 -6.30 11.83
N GLY A 111 6.67 -7.47 11.20
CA GLY A 111 6.38 -8.74 11.87
C GLY A 111 5.19 -9.42 11.21
N GLU A 112 4.19 -9.82 12.00
CA GLU A 112 2.99 -10.51 11.49
C GLU A 112 2.21 -9.67 10.47
N TRP A 113 2.20 -8.34 10.61
CA TRP A 113 1.42 -7.46 9.73
C TRP A 113 2.02 -7.29 8.35
N LEU A 114 3.33 -7.42 8.19
CA LEU A 114 3.97 -7.24 6.89
C LEU A 114 3.43 -8.27 5.88
N LEU A 115 3.51 -9.56 6.23
CA LEU A 115 3.05 -10.63 5.37
C LEU A 115 1.53 -10.60 5.22
N ALA A 116 0.79 -10.31 6.29
CA ALA A 116 -0.66 -10.16 6.22
C ALA A 116 -1.09 -9.02 5.27
N VAL A 117 -0.38 -7.88 5.29
CA VAL A 117 -0.63 -6.76 4.38
C VAL A 117 -0.19 -7.09 2.95
N SER A 118 0.92 -7.81 2.77
CA SER A 118 1.34 -8.31 1.45
C SER A 118 0.25 -9.21 0.83
N SER A 119 -0.24 -10.21 1.57
CA SER A 119 -1.37 -11.04 1.15
C SER A 119 -2.65 -10.22 0.94
N TYR A 120 -2.90 -9.19 1.75
CA TYR A 120 -4.01 -8.27 1.52
C TYR A 120 -3.86 -7.51 0.18
N VAL A 121 -2.67 -7.06 -0.17
CA VAL A 121 -2.46 -6.38 -1.46
C VAL A 121 -2.73 -7.35 -2.61
N GLU A 122 -2.17 -8.54 -2.56
CA GLU A 122 -2.14 -9.46 -3.70
C GLU A 122 -3.42 -10.30 -3.87
N LEU A 123 -4.19 -10.53 -2.80
CA LEU A 123 -5.50 -11.17 -2.88
C LEU A 123 -6.63 -10.17 -3.18
N ASN A 124 -6.33 -8.88 -3.41
CA ASN A 124 -7.36 -7.88 -3.73
C ASN A 124 -8.14 -8.22 -5.01
N PRO A 125 -7.49 -8.65 -6.12
CA PRO A 125 -8.19 -9.04 -7.35
C PRO A 125 -9.15 -10.21 -7.14
N LEU A 126 -8.74 -11.22 -6.37
CA LEU A 126 -9.58 -12.38 -6.04
C LEU A 126 -10.82 -11.95 -5.24
N ARG A 127 -10.64 -11.11 -4.22
CA ARG A 127 -11.77 -10.57 -3.43
C ARG A 127 -12.71 -9.67 -4.23
N ALA A 128 -12.22 -9.07 -5.32
CA ALA A 128 -13.01 -8.25 -6.24
C ALA A 128 -13.63 -9.05 -7.39
N GLY A 129 -13.38 -10.36 -7.48
CA GLY A 129 -13.87 -11.21 -8.57
C GLY A 129 -13.19 -10.96 -9.92
N LEU A 130 -12.02 -10.32 -9.94
CA LEU A 130 -11.27 -10.01 -11.17
C LEU A 130 -10.40 -11.17 -11.67
N ALA A 131 -10.15 -12.17 -10.83
CA ALA A 131 -9.38 -13.35 -11.18
C ALA A 131 -9.80 -14.55 -10.32
N ALA A 132 -9.72 -15.76 -10.88
CA ALA A 132 -10.04 -17.00 -10.15
C ALA A 132 -8.96 -17.37 -9.11
N THR A 133 -7.71 -17.00 -9.37
CA THR A 133 -6.61 -17.13 -8.42
C THR A 133 -5.70 -15.89 -8.48
N ALA A 134 -4.91 -15.66 -7.44
CA ALA A 134 -4.10 -14.43 -7.35
C ALA A 134 -3.02 -14.33 -8.44
N GLU A 135 -2.41 -15.45 -8.86
CA GLU A 135 -1.37 -15.46 -9.90
C GLU A 135 -1.87 -15.18 -11.32
N HIS A 136 -3.20 -15.27 -11.54
CA HIS A 136 -3.83 -14.98 -12.83
C HIS A 136 -4.14 -13.51 -13.05
N TYR A 137 -4.03 -12.67 -12.02
CA TYR A 137 -4.15 -11.22 -12.19
C TYR A 137 -2.78 -10.62 -12.56
N PRO A 138 -2.57 -10.12 -13.79
CA PRO A 138 -1.25 -9.71 -14.27
C PRO A 138 -0.76 -8.42 -13.61
N TRP A 139 -1.69 -7.58 -13.12
CA TRP A 139 -1.39 -6.27 -12.54
C TRP A 139 -1.18 -6.33 -11.02
N SER A 140 -0.35 -7.28 -10.58
CA SER A 140 0.06 -7.46 -9.19
C SER A 140 1.47 -8.04 -9.08
N SER A 141 2.14 -7.77 -7.94
CA SER A 141 3.39 -8.42 -7.56
C SER A 141 3.26 -9.90 -7.18
N CYS A 142 2.06 -10.48 -7.11
CA CYS A 142 1.83 -11.86 -6.67
C CYS A 142 2.73 -12.90 -7.36
N ARG A 143 2.87 -12.78 -8.67
CA ARG A 143 3.70 -13.69 -9.48
C ARG A 143 5.18 -13.64 -9.07
N HIS A 144 5.66 -12.52 -8.54
CA HIS A 144 7.01 -12.38 -8.01
C HIS A 144 7.22 -13.21 -6.74
N HIS A 145 6.36 -13.01 -5.73
CA HIS A 145 6.46 -13.73 -4.46
C HIS A 145 6.15 -15.24 -4.59
N LEU A 146 5.40 -15.63 -5.63
CA LEU A 146 5.19 -17.03 -5.99
C LEU A 146 6.32 -17.65 -6.82
N GLY A 147 7.35 -16.88 -7.20
CA GLY A 147 8.48 -17.35 -8.00
C GLY A 147 8.16 -17.60 -9.47
N LEU A 148 7.01 -17.14 -9.96
CA LEU A 148 6.57 -17.32 -11.34
C LEU A 148 7.21 -16.30 -12.29
N THR A 149 7.57 -15.12 -11.76
CA THR A 149 8.28 -14.07 -12.50
C THR A 149 9.25 -13.34 -11.58
N ARG A 150 10.18 -12.57 -12.18
CA ARG A 150 10.99 -11.60 -11.44
C ARG A 150 10.48 -10.20 -11.76
N ASP A 151 9.99 -9.49 -10.75
CA ASP A 151 9.64 -8.07 -10.88
C ASP A 151 10.83 -7.20 -10.41
N PRO A 152 11.47 -6.43 -11.31
CA PRO A 152 12.60 -5.59 -10.93
C PRO A 152 12.22 -4.38 -10.07
N LEU A 153 10.92 -4.10 -9.88
CA LEU A 153 10.45 -3.06 -8.96
C LEU A 153 10.42 -3.52 -7.51
N ILE A 154 10.38 -4.84 -7.28
CA ILE A 154 10.26 -5.37 -5.93
C ILE A 154 11.63 -5.44 -5.25
N THR A 155 11.67 -4.88 -4.05
CA THR A 155 12.68 -5.14 -3.04
C THR A 155 12.05 -6.04 -1.99
N ASP A 156 12.43 -7.31 -1.94
CA ASP A 156 11.92 -8.23 -0.92
C ASP A 156 12.23 -7.73 0.50
N HIS A 157 11.20 -7.62 1.34
CA HIS A 157 11.36 -7.20 2.73
C HIS A 157 11.89 -8.35 3.61
N ALA A 158 12.56 -8.03 4.72
CA ALA A 158 13.09 -9.01 5.68
C ALA A 158 12.08 -10.07 6.14
N GLY A 159 10.81 -9.70 6.29
CA GLY A 159 9.74 -10.64 6.63
C GLY A 159 9.39 -11.66 5.53
N TYR A 160 9.59 -11.32 4.25
CA TYR A 160 9.54 -12.32 3.17
C TYR A 160 10.79 -13.19 3.18
N TRP A 161 11.97 -12.62 3.39
CA TRP A 161 13.22 -13.38 3.54
C TRP A 161 13.16 -14.41 4.68
N ALA A 162 12.45 -14.09 5.77
CA ALA A 162 12.26 -14.97 6.91
C ALA A 162 11.35 -16.18 6.65
N LEU A 163 10.66 -16.27 5.50
CA LEU A 163 9.76 -17.39 5.17
C LEU A 163 10.47 -18.71 4.87
N GLY A 164 11.78 -18.69 4.66
CA GLY A 164 12.57 -19.85 4.29
C GLY A 164 14.01 -19.49 3.93
N ASN A 165 14.90 -20.47 4.03
CA ASN A 165 16.32 -20.29 3.75
C ASN A 165 16.58 -20.31 2.25
N THR A 166 15.79 -21.06 1.48
CA THR A 166 15.89 -21.12 0.01
C THR A 166 14.77 -20.32 -0.69
N PRO A 167 14.96 -19.89 -1.96
CA PRO A 167 13.90 -19.27 -2.74
C PRO A 167 12.63 -20.15 -2.83
N PHE A 168 12.79 -21.46 -3.03
CA PHE A 168 11.68 -22.40 -3.12
C PHE A 168 10.89 -22.51 -1.82
N GLU A 169 11.58 -22.58 -0.67
CA GLU A 169 10.92 -22.60 0.64
C GLU A 169 10.11 -21.31 0.87
N ARG A 170 10.68 -20.14 0.55
CA ARG A 170 9.98 -18.86 0.68
C ARG A 170 8.73 -18.80 -0.20
N GLN A 171 8.84 -19.18 -1.46
CA GLN A 171 7.73 -19.21 -2.41
C GLN A 171 6.64 -20.19 -1.98
N ALA A 172 7.01 -21.37 -1.48
CA ALA A 172 6.05 -22.36 -0.97
C ALA A 172 5.36 -21.89 0.32
N SER A 173 6.10 -21.26 1.24
CA SER A 173 5.54 -20.64 2.44
C SER A 173 4.60 -19.48 2.08
N TYR A 174 4.97 -18.65 1.13
CA TYR A 174 4.13 -17.53 0.68
C TYR A 174 2.85 -18.03 -0.02
N ARG A 175 2.94 -19.06 -0.85
CA ARG A 175 1.77 -19.72 -1.46
C ARG A 175 0.79 -20.20 -0.39
N ARG A 176 1.28 -20.91 0.64
CA ARG A 176 0.45 -21.35 1.77
C ARG A 176 -0.24 -20.18 2.47
N LEU A 177 0.43 -19.04 2.63
CA LEU A 177 -0.20 -17.83 3.21
C LEU A 177 -1.33 -17.28 2.33
N LEU A 178 -1.18 -17.29 1.00
CA LEU A 178 -2.24 -16.86 0.09
C LEU A 178 -3.42 -17.82 0.10
N GLU A 179 -3.17 -19.13 0.12
CA GLU A 179 -4.20 -20.18 0.15
C GLU A 179 -4.98 -20.19 1.47
N GLN A 180 -4.30 -19.98 2.60
CA GLN A 180 -4.95 -19.80 3.90
C GLN A 180 -5.79 -18.51 3.95
N GLY A 181 -5.39 -17.49 3.19
CA GLY A 181 -6.06 -16.21 3.15
C GLY A 181 -5.91 -15.41 4.45
N LEU A 182 -6.76 -14.40 4.61
CA LEU A 182 -6.81 -13.57 5.80
C LEU A 182 -8.12 -13.83 6.53
N GLY A 183 -8.06 -14.16 7.81
CA GLY A 183 -9.25 -14.20 8.66
C GLY A 183 -9.93 -12.82 8.73
N ASP A 184 -11.25 -12.83 8.92
CA ASP A 184 -12.11 -11.64 8.85
C ASP A 184 -11.65 -10.50 9.77
N GLU A 185 -11.18 -10.82 10.98
CA GLU A 185 -10.68 -9.83 11.93
C GLU A 185 -9.44 -9.09 11.40
N ARG A 186 -8.45 -9.83 10.90
CA ARG A 186 -7.23 -9.25 10.31
C ARG A 186 -7.56 -8.41 9.09
N LEU A 187 -8.44 -8.92 8.22
CA LEU A 187 -8.90 -8.18 7.04
C LEU A 187 -9.61 -6.86 7.43
N ALA A 188 -10.46 -6.90 8.45
CA ALA A 188 -11.14 -5.71 8.97
C ALA A 188 -10.15 -4.69 9.55
N ARG A 189 -9.15 -5.14 10.33
CA ARG A 189 -8.10 -4.27 10.88
C ARG A 189 -7.30 -3.59 9.77
N ILE A 190 -6.86 -4.34 8.75
CA ILE A 190 -6.11 -3.79 7.60
C ILE A 190 -6.95 -2.74 6.87
N ARG A 191 -8.22 -3.05 6.54
CA ARG A 191 -9.12 -2.10 5.85
C ARG A 191 -9.36 -0.85 6.68
N TYR A 192 -9.57 -0.99 7.98
CA TYR A 192 -9.77 0.13 8.89
C TYR A 192 -8.54 1.06 8.91
N ALA A 193 -7.34 0.47 9.06
CA ALA A 193 -6.09 1.22 9.04
C ALA A 193 -5.87 1.90 7.68
N ALA A 194 -6.01 1.19 6.56
CA ALA A 194 -5.86 1.73 5.21
C ALA A 194 -6.83 2.89 4.91
N HIS A 195 -8.07 2.79 5.37
CA HIS A 195 -9.07 3.84 5.17
C HIS A 195 -8.82 5.08 6.02
N ARG A 196 -8.27 4.94 7.21
CA ARG A 196 -8.12 6.06 8.16
C ARG A 196 -6.69 6.62 8.25
N GLY A 197 -5.70 5.87 7.78
CA GLY A 197 -4.28 6.19 7.92
C GLY A 197 -3.79 6.09 9.36
N TRP A 198 -4.21 5.01 10.05
CA TRP A 198 -3.78 4.67 11.41
C TRP A 198 -2.65 3.64 11.40
N LEU A 199 -1.99 3.48 12.54
CA LEU A 199 -1.05 2.39 12.78
C LEU A 199 -1.79 1.05 12.71
N LEU A 200 -1.18 0.09 12.05
CA LEU A 200 -1.55 -1.32 12.06
C LEU A 200 -0.48 -2.08 12.84
N GLY A 201 -0.73 -2.28 14.13
CA GLY A 201 0.22 -2.82 15.09
C GLY A 201 -0.21 -2.45 16.50
N ASP A 202 0.39 -3.11 17.48
CA ASP A 202 0.08 -2.94 18.89
C ASP A 202 1.23 -2.21 19.62
N LEU A 203 2.41 -2.11 19.00
CA LEU A 203 3.48 -1.26 19.50
C LEU A 203 3.06 0.20 19.44
N VAL A 204 2.79 0.77 20.61
CA VAL A 204 2.90 2.21 20.81
C VAL A 204 4.37 2.55 20.55
N PRO A 205 4.71 3.36 19.53
CA PRO A 205 6.09 3.68 19.30
C PRO A 205 6.63 4.40 20.54
N ALA A 206 7.70 3.86 21.14
CA ALA A 206 8.58 4.64 22.03
C ALA A 206 9.31 5.76 21.26
N VAL A 207 9.09 5.84 19.95
CA VAL A 207 9.56 6.90 19.06
C VAL A 207 8.68 8.11 19.30
N ASP A 208 9.32 9.22 19.63
CA ASP A 208 8.77 10.57 19.76
C ASP A 208 7.80 10.85 18.60
N VAL A 209 6.53 10.51 18.80
CA VAL A 209 5.50 10.67 17.80
C VAL A 209 5.39 12.18 17.67
N GLN A 210 5.71 12.72 16.48
CA GLN A 210 5.67 14.15 16.18
C GLN A 210 4.62 14.84 17.06
N PRO A 211 4.93 15.92 17.78
CA PRO A 211 4.17 16.39 18.95
C PRO A 211 2.67 16.67 18.71
N ASN A 212 2.20 16.62 17.46
CA ASN A 212 0.82 16.83 17.04
C ASN A 212 0.16 15.68 16.25
N ARG A 213 0.75 14.48 16.15
CA ARG A 213 0.14 13.33 15.44
C ARG A 213 -0.08 12.16 16.38
N ARG A 214 -1.29 11.58 16.37
CA ARG A 214 -1.63 10.39 17.16
C ARG A 214 -1.54 9.13 16.32
N VAL A 215 -1.21 8.02 16.97
CA VAL A 215 -1.13 6.69 16.33
C VAL A 215 -2.49 5.97 16.26
N ALA A 216 -3.45 6.40 17.09
CA ALA A 216 -4.80 5.84 17.19
C ALA A 216 -5.86 6.96 17.36
N PRO A 217 -7.15 6.69 17.01
CA PRO A 217 -8.24 7.62 17.28
C PRO A 217 -8.53 7.76 18.78
N LEU A 218 -9.14 8.88 19.20
CA LEU A 218 -9.70 8.98 20.55
C LEU A 218 -10.88 8.04 20.72
N PRO A 219 -11.12 7.52 21.94
CA PRO A 219 -12.39 6.88 22.29
C PRO A 219 -13.56 7.78 21.91
N LYS A 220 -14.63 7.20 21.34
CA LYS A 220 -15.87 7.94 21.07
C LYS A 220 -16.52 8.32 22.41
N GLY A 221 -16.64 9.61 22.70
CA GLY A 221 -17.31 10.12 23.89
C GLY A 221 -16.92 11.57 24.22
N ARG A 222 -17.80 12.30 24.90
CA ARG A 222 -17.49 13.64 25.44
C ARG A 222 -16.33 13.50 26.46
N PRO A 223 -15.32 14.38 26.44
CA PRO A 223 -14.28 14.39 27.48
C PRO A 223 -14.94 14.39 28.85
N ARG A 224 -14.51 13.50 29.75
CA ARG A 224 -14.96 13.53 31.14
C ARG A 224 -14.53 14.87 31.72
N LEU A 225 -15.50 15.72 32.07
CA LEU A 225 -15.26 16.91 32.86
C LEU A 225 -14.66 16.44 34.19
N HIS A 226 -13.39 16.75 34.42
CA HIS A 226 -12.84 16.67 35.76
C HIS A 226 -13.63 17.65 36.62
N LYS A 227 -14.37 17.13 37.59
CA LYS A 227 -14.90 17.96 38.68
C LYS A 227 -13.68 18.35 39.53
N SER A 228 -13.27 19.61 39.41
CA SER A 228 -12.46 20.33 40.38
C SER A 228 -13.18 20.43 41.71
#